data_AF-A0A6N2CVR0-F1
#
_entry.id   AF-A0A6N2CVR0-F1
#
_cell.length_a   1.000
_cell.length_b   1.000
_cell.length_c   1.000
_cell.angle_alpha   90.00
_cell.angle_beta   90.00
_cell.angle_gamma   90.00
#
_symmetry.space_group_name_H-M   'P 1'
#
loop_
_entity.id
_entity.type
_entity.pdbx_description
1 polymer ?
#
loop_
_entity_poly.entity_id
_entity_poly.type
_entity_poly.pdbx_seq_one_letter_code
_entity_poly.pdbx_strand_id
1 'polypeptide(L)'
;MTLTEFIEKHDRDKAIVLLEGKRKVADEDQDKLFALGKLLAHQTEKMIFRSGNAAGSDQFFSEGIAAVDHTRLQVITPYDNHRKKTNKAYETVSMDSIDLASEPELLYQSKGNKKMEKLIDQYASGQRGRFAIKAAYIIRDTVKAIGTETISPATFGIFYDDLNNPMSGGTGHTMQICKQNEIPIIDQNVWMKWLDTN
;
A
#
# COMPACT_ATOMS: atom_id res chain seq x y z
N MET A 1 17.26 9.97 4.74
CA MET A 1 17.27 8.51 4.83
C MET A 1 17.97 7.96 3.60
N THR A 2 19.18 7.44 3.79
CA THR A 2 19.88 6.62 2.78
C THR A 2 19.29 5.21 2.76
N LEU A 3 19.63 4.41 1.75
CA LEU A 3 19.21 3.01 1.68
C LEU A 3 19.76 2.21 2.88
N THR A 4 21.03 2.42 3.24
CA THR A 4 21.67 1.77 4.39
C THR A 4 20.94 2.09 5.68
N GLU A 5 20.65 3.38 5.95
CA GLU A 5 19.88 3.80 7.13
C GLU A 5 18.48 3.16 7.17
N PHE A 6 17.85 3.00 6.01
CA PHE A 6 16.56 2.33 5.89
C PHE A 6 16.66 0.84 6.27
N ILE A 7 17.60 0.11 5.68
CA ILE A 7 17.79 -1.34 5.91
C ILE A 7 18.12 -1.59 7.38
N GLU A 8 19.11 -0.90 7.93
CA GLU A 8 19.55 -1.08 9.32
C GLU A 8 18.41 -0.88 10.34
N LYS A 9 17.50 0.05 10.04
CA LYS A 9 16.40 0.40 10.94
C LYS A 9 15.13 -0.43 10.72
N HIS A 10 14.85 -0.83 9.49
CA HIS A 10 13.54 -1.37 9.11
C HIS A 10 13.56 -2.82 8.63
N ASP A 11 14.70 -3.40 8.26
CA ASP A 11 14.79 -4.81 7.85
C ASP A 11 14.86 -5.75 9.06
N ARG A 12 13.69 -6.01 9.64
CA ARG A 12 13.51 -6.84 10.82
C ARG A 12 12.31 -7.76 10.67
N ASP A 13 12.26 -8.82 11.47
CA ASP A 13 11.15 -9.77 11.44
C ASP A 13 9.81 -9.06 11.68
N LYS A 14 8.80 -9.50 10.92
CA LYS A 14 7.45 -8.93 10.93
C LYS A 14 7.36 -7.47 10.48
N ALA A 15 8.43 -6.87 9.95
CA ALA A 15 8.34 -5.57 9.31
C ALA A 15 7.51 -5.68 8.03
N ILE A 16 6.54 -4.78 7.91
CA ILE A 16 5.73 -4.62 6.71
C ILE A 16 6.01 -3.23 6.13
N VAL A 17 6.34 -3.18 4.86
CA VAL A 17 6.63 -1.96 4.12
C VAL A 17 5.61 -1.78 3.02
N LEU A 18 4.88 -0.66 3.04
CA LEU A 18 3.96 -0.31 1.96
C LEU A 18 4.76 0.11 0.73
N LEU A 19 4.45 -0.49 -0.42
CA LEU A 19 4.91 -0.05 -1.74
C LEU A 19 3.68 0.36 -2.57
N GLU A 20 3.45 1.66 -2.64
CA GLU A 20 2.21 2.20 -3.18
C GLU A 20 2.41 3.47 -3.99
N GLY A 21 1.42 3.84 -4.78
CA GLY A 21 1.45 5.16 -5.37
C GLY A 21 0.30 5.47 -6.32
N LYS A 22 0.55 6.45 -7.19
CA LYS A 22 -0.41 6.87 -8.22
C LYS A 22 -0.52 5.82 -9.33
N ARG A 23 -1.72 5.78 -9.92
CA ARG A 23 -1.98 4.98 -11.13
C ARG A 23 -1.38 5.59 -12.39
N LYS A 24 -1.30 6.91 -12.43
CA LYS A 24 -0.62 7.64 -13.50
C LYS A 24 0.84 7.81 -13.07
N VAL A 25 1.73 7.19 -13.83
CA VAL A 25 3.18 7.19 -13.62
C VAL A 25 3.81 7.85 -14.85
N ALA A 26 4.80 8.73 -14.65
CA ALA A 26 5.57 9.27 -15.77
C ALA A 26 6.39 8.16 -16.43
N ASP A 27 6.52 8.18 -17.75
CA ASP A 27 7.18 7.09 -18.49
C ASP A 27 8.63 6.87 -18.01
N GLU A 28 9.36 7.95 -17.74
CA GLU A 28 10.72 7.93 -17.18
C GLU A 28 10.84 7.36 -15.75
N ASP A 29 9.72 7.22 -15.04
CA ASP A 29 9.71 6.70 -13.67
C ASP A 29 9.27 5.23 -13.59
N GLN A 30 8.70 4.67 -14.66
CA GLN A 30 8.21 3.27 -14.67
C GLN A 30 9.36 2.29 -14.36
N ASP A 31 10.49 2.44 -15.05
CA ASP A 31 11.67 1.60 -14.85
C ASP A 31 12.28 1.80 -13.45
N LYS A 32 12.18 3.01 -12.88
CA LYS A 32 12.67 3.31 -11.53
C LYS A 32 11.85 2.60 -10.46
N LEU A 33 10.53 2.54 -10.62
CA LEU A 33 9.64 1.82 -9.70
C LEU A 33 9.92 0.33 -9.72
N PHE A 34 10.10 -0.25 -10.92
CA PHE A 34 10.52 -1.63 -11.07
C PHE A 34 11.91 -1.87 -10.43
N ALA A 35 12.88 -0.99 -10.69
CA ALA A 35 14.22 -1.07 -10.12
C ALA A 35 14.21 -0.98 -8.60
N LEU A 36 13.39 -0.09 -8.01
CA LEU A 36 13.24 0.01 -6.56
C LEU A 36 12.68 -1.29 -5.97
N GLY A 37 11.66 -1.88 -6.59
CA GLY A 37 11.15 -3.18 -6.17
C GLY A 37 12.24 -4.25 -6.15
N LYS A 38 13.02 -4.37 -7.24
CA LYS A 38 14.13 -5.32 -7.30
C LYS A 38 15.20 -5.04 -6.24
N LEU A 39 15.60 -3.78 -6.09
CA LEU A 39 16.63 -3.34 -5.16
C LEU A 39 16.27 -3.71 -3.72
N LEU A 40 15.04 -3.38 -3.30
CA LEU A 40 14.55 -3.69 -1.96
C LEU A 40 14.53 -5.19 -1.71
N ALA A 41 14.01 -5.99 -2.64
CA ALA A 41 14.02 -7.45 -2.47
C ALA A 41 15.43 -8.07 -2.45
N HIS A 42 16.41 -7.49 -3.16
CA HIS A 42 17.80 -7.95 -3.14
C HIS A 42 18.56 -7.57 -1.86
N GLN A 43 18.31 -6.36 -1.34
CA GLN A 43 19.13 -5.76 -0.26
C GLN A 43 18.53 -5.92 1.13
N THR A 44 17.33 -6.49 1.23
CA THR A 44 16.67 -6.80 2.50
C THR A 44 16.37 -8.29 2.57
N GLU A 45 16.18 -8.83 3.77
CA GLU A 45 15.98 -10.27 3.98
C GLU A 45 14.67 -10.60 4.70
N LYS A 46 14.17 -9.73 5.57
CA LYS A 46 13.16 -10.11 6.59
C LYS A 46 11.79 -9.49 6.36
N MET A 47 11.73 -8.30 5.77
CA MET A 47 10.47 -7.57 5.62
C MET A 47 9.54 -8.16 4.56
N ILE A 48 8.24 -7.94 4.73
CA ILE A 48 7.20 -8.17 3.72
C ILE A 48 6.82 -6.85 3.05
N PHE A 49 6.63 -6.88 1.75
CA PHE A 49 6.18 -5.75 0.95
C PHE A 49 4.68 -5.85 0.71
N ARG A 50 3.94 -4.81 1.08
CA ARG A 50 2.48 -4.77 0.96
C ARG A 50 2.04 -3.75 -0.08
N SER A 51 1.10 -4.12 -0.94
CA SER A 51 0.53 -3.22 -1.95
C SER A 51 -0.98 -3.43 -2.15
N GLY A 52 -1.60 -2.59 -2.98
CA GLY A 52 -3.02 -2.65 -3.31
C GLY A 52 -3.36 -3.28 -4.66
N ASN A 53 -2.35 -3.79 -5.39
CA ASN A 53 -2.47 -4.34 -6.74
C ASN A 53 -3.22 -3.40 -7.70
N ALA A 54 -3.03 -2.08 -7.57
CA ALA A 54 -3.54 -1.11 -8.55
C ALA A 54 -2.66 -1.12 -9.82
N ALA A 55 -3.20 -0.59 -10.93
CA ALA A 55 -2.36 -0.32 -12.11
C ALA A 55 -1.43 0.88 -11.81
N GLY A 56 -0.34 1.02 -12.57
CA GLY A 56 0.65 2.06 -12.35
C GLY A 56 1.70 1.65 -11.32
N SER A 57 2.00 2.52 -10.35
CA SER A 57 3.12 2.32 -9.44
C SER A 57 3.08 1.03 -8.62
N ASP A 58 1.93 0.70 -8.00
CA ASP A 58 1.71 -0.58 -7.31
C ASP A 58 2.14 -1.78 -8.17
N GLN A 59 1.81 -1.76 -9.46
CA GLN A 59 2.13 -2.83 -10.39
C GLN A 59 3.64 -2.90 -10.66
N PHE A 60 4.29 -1.79 -10.99
CA PHE A 60 5.72 -1.78 -11.28
C PHE A 60 6.56 -2.19 -10.07
N PHE A 61 6.20 -1.71 -8.87
CA PHE A 61 6.84 -2.17 -7.63
C PHE A 61 6.67 -3.67 -7.43
N SER A 62 5.43 -4.16 -7.53
CA SER A 62 5.11 -5.59 -7.34
C SER A 62 5.84 -6.48 -8.33
N GLU A 63 5.96 -6.06 -9.60
CA GLU A 63 6.72 -6.76 -10.63
C GLU A 63 8.22 -6.80 -10.30
N GLY A 64 8.78 -5.70 -9.78
CA GLY A 64 10.17 -5.65 -9.33
C GLY A 64 10.46 -6.60 -8.17
N ILE A 65 9.60 -6.61 -7.15
CA ILE A 65 9.72 -7.54 -6.00
C ILE A 65 9.60 -9.00 -6.48
N ALA A 66 8.56 -9.31 -7.26
CA ALA A 66 8.30 -10.66 -7.72
C ALA A 66 9.36 -11.22 -8.68
N ALA A 67 10.12 -10.35 -9.37
CA ALA A 67 11.27 -10.76 -10.18
C ALA A 67 12.45 -11.28 -9.34
N VAL A 68 12.43 -11.07 -8.02
CA VAL A 68 13.48 -11.49 -7.09
C VAL A 68 12.94 -12.55 -6.15
N ASP A 69 11.88 -12.20 -5.41
CA ASP A 69 11.25 -13.07 -4.43
C ASP A 69 9.77 -12.68 -4.27
N HIS A 70 8.90 -13.40 -4.98
CA HIS A 70 7.46 -13.16 -4.89
C HIS A 70 6.87 -13.56 -3.53
N THR A 71 7.56 -14.39 -2.73
CA THR A 71 7.07 -14.85 -1.42
C THR A 71 6.99 -13.72 -0.40
N ARG A 72 7.77 -12.66 -0.63
CA ARG A 72 7.80 -11.45 0.19
C ARG A 72 6.77 -10.40 -0.21
N LEU A 73 5.92 -10.68 -1.20
CA LEU A 73 4.89 -9.77 -1.67
C LEU A 73 3.50 -10.18 -1.14
N GLN A 74 2.86 -9.27 -0.41
CA GLN A 74 1.50 -9.37 0.08
C GLN A 74 0.62 -8.29 -0.59
N VAL A 75 -0.58 -8.65 -1.00
CA VAL A 75 -1.56 -7.69 -1.54
C VAL A 75 -2.84 -7.71 -0.73
N ILE A 76 -3.40 -6.53 -0.48
CA ILE A 76 -4.76 -6.40 0.06
C ILE A 76 -5.70 -5.88 -1.04
N THR A 77 -6.65 -6.71 -1.44
CA THR A 77 -7.59 -6.42 -2.53
C THR A 77 -8.95 -5.95 -2.02
N PRO A 78 -9.63 -5.03 -2.74
CA PRO A 78 -10.95 -4.53 -2.34
C PRO A 78 -12.08 -5.57 -2.39
N TYR A 79 -11.88 -6.68 -3.10
CA TYR A 79 -12.82 -7.81 -3.21
C TYR A 79 -12.13 -8.99 -3.88
N ASP A 80 -12.77 -10.17 -3.84
CA ASP A 80 -12.23 -11.40 -4.39
C ASP A 80 -11.99 -11.33 -5.90
N ASN A 81 -10.91 -11.98 -6.35
CA ASN A 81 -10.49 -12.03 -7.76
C ASN A 81 -10.15 -10.65 -8.39
N HIS A 82 -10.04 -9.58 -7.60
CA HIS A 82 -9.62 -8.25 -8.09
C HIS A 82 -8.27 -8.35 -8.81
N ARG A 83 -8.27 -7.97 -10.10
CA ARG A 83 -7.09 -7.97 -10.98
C ARG A 83 -6.23 -9.24 -10.85
N LYS A 84 -6.88 -10.41 -10.71
CA LYS A 84 -6.21 -11.70 -10.48
C LYS A 84 -5.12 -12.03 -11.51
N LYS A 85 -5.32 -11.63 -12.78
CA LYS A 85 -4.35 -11.87 -13.87
C LYS A 85 -3.03 -11.10 -13.71
N THR A 86 -3.07 -9.92 -13.07
CA THR A 86 -1.89 -9.07 -12.87
C THR A 86 -1.35 -9.16 -11.44
N ASN A 87 -2.00 -9.95 -10.57
CA ASN A 87 -1.55 -10.15 -9.21
C ASN A 87 -0.30 -11.05 -9.22
N LYS A 88 0.80 -10.54 -8.67
CA LYS A 88 2.08 -11.24 -8.54
C LYS A 88 2.40 -11.66 -7.10
N ALA A 89 1.52 -11.33 -6.16
CA ALA A 89 1.74 -11.56 -4.75
C ALA A 89 1.62 -13.05 -4.41
N TYR A 90 2.44 -13.50 -3.46
CA TYR A 90 2.32 -14.82 -2.86
C TYR A 90 1.12 -14.89 -1.92
N GLU A 91 0.93 -13.85 -1.11
CA GLU A 91 -0.20 -13.74 -0.21
C GLU A 91 -1.18 -12.66 -0.70
N THR A 92 -2.47 -13.00 -0.74
CA THR A 92 -3.52 -12.05 -1.09
C THR A 92 -4.64 -12.12 -0.06
N VAL A 93 -4.92 -10.98 0.58
CA VAL A 93 -6.02 -10.83 1.53
C VAL A 93 -7.11 -9.98 0.91
N SER A 94 -8.34 -10.49 0.91
CA SER A 94 -9.48 -9.78 0.35
C SER A 94 -10.27 -9.08 1.44
N MET A 95 -10.78 -7.88 1.16
CA MET A 95 -11.74 -7.22 2.05
C MET A 95 -13.00 -8.07 2.29
N ASP A 96 -13.36 -8.95 1.36
CA ASP A 96 -14.51 -9.86 1.53
C ASP A 96 -14.28 -10.88 2.66
N SER A 97 -13.03 -11.10 3.07
CA SER A 97 -12.66 -12.01 4.17
C SER A 97 -12.50 -11.32 5.53
N ILE A 98 -12.63 -9.99 5.58
CA ILE A 98 -12.46 -9.20 6.82
C ILE A 98 -13.84 -8.90 7.41
N ASP A 99 -14.04 -9.26 8.68
CA ASP A 99 -15.23 -8.85 9.42
C ASP A 99 -15.11 -7.39 9.85
N LEU A 100 -15.60 -6.48 9.02
CA LEU A 100 -15.56 -5.05 9.34
C LEU A 100 -16.44 -4.66 10.53
N ALA A 101 -17.40 -5.51 10.93
CA ALA A 101 -18.23 -5.22 12.10
C ALA A 101 -17.43 -5.30 13.42
N SER A 102 -16.35 -6.09 13.44
CA SER A 102 -15.43 -6.17 14.58
C SER A 102 -14.32 -5.12 14.55
N GLU A 103 -14.30 -4.22 13.57
CA GLU A 103 -13.19 -3.28 13.32
C GLU A 103 -13.63 -1.80 13.40
N PRO A 104 -14.17 -1.32 14.54
CA PRO A 104 -14.73 0.02 14.65
C PRO A 104 -13.70 1.14 14.50
N GLU A 105 -12.48 0.94 15.00
CA GLU A 105 -11.39 1.91 14.85
C GLU A 105 -10.99 2.07 13.38
N LEU A 106 -10.88 0.96 12.66
CA LEU A 106 -10.57 0.95 11.24
C LEU A 106 -11.60 1.72 10.42
N LEU A 107 -12.89 1.51 10.71
CA LEU A 107 -13.96 2.26 10.07
C LEU A 107 -13.91 3.74 10.43
N TYR A 108 -13.60 4.09 11.68
CA TYR A 108 -13.44 5.47 12.11
C TYR A 108 -12.31 6.18 11.34
N GLN A 109 -11.12 5.58 11.32
CA GLN A 109 -9.97 6.16 10.63
C GLN A 109 -10.20 6.28 9.11
N SER A 110 -10.89 5.30 8.51
CA SER A 110 -11.27 5.34 7.10
C SER A 110 -12.16 6.54 6.75
N LYS A 111 -12.93 7.08 7.71
CA LYS A 111 -13.84 8.22 7.52
C LYS A 111 -13.15 9.58 7.59
N GLY A 112 -11.82 9.65 7.72
CA GLY A 112 -11.06 10.90 7.84
C GLY A 112 -11.38 11.97 6.77
N ASN A 113 -11.89 11.56 5.60
CA ASN A 113 -12.49 12.47 4.63
C ASN A 113 -14.03 12.51 4.79
N LYS A 114 -14.57 13.64 5.28
CA LYS A 114 -16.02 13.87 5.47
C LYS A 114 -16.89 13.55 4.25
N LYS A 115 -16.35 13.66 3.02
CA LYS A 115 -17.09 13.31 1.80
C LYS A 115 -17.35 11.81 1.65
N MET A 116 -16.58 10.97 2.35
CA MET A 116 -16.60 9.51 2.23
C MET A 116 -17.29 8.82 3.41
N GLU A 117 -17.55 9.56 4.49
CA GLU A 117 -18.20 9.06 5.72
C GLU A 117 -19.48 8.28 5.42
N LYS A 118 -20.41 8.91 4.70
CA LYS A 118 -21.69 8.31 4.32
C LYS A 118 -21.53 7.03 3.47
N LEU A 119 -20.49 6.95 2.63
CA LEU A 119 -20.25 5.76 1.80
C LEU A 119 -19.73 4.59 2.63
N ILE A 120 -18.90 4.88 3.63
CA ILE A 120 -18.35 3.89 4.55
C ILE A 120 -19.46 3.33 5.45
N ASP A 121 -20.33 4.19 5.98
CA ASP A 121 -21.48 3.74 6.79
C ASP A 121 -22.43 2.84 6.00
N GLN A 122 -22.70 3.18 4.75
CA GLN A 122 -23.51 2.34 3.85
C GLN A 122 -22.85 0.98 3.59
N TYR A 123 -21.53 0.97 3.38
CA TYR A 123 -20.79 -0.27 3.18
C TYR A 123 -20.79 -1.17 4.43
N ALA A 124 -20.51 -0.58 5.59
CA ALA A 124 -20.48 -1.30 6.87
C ALA A 124 -21.86 -1.85 7.27
N SER A 125 -22.95 -1.21 6.87
CA SER A 125 -24.32 -1.71 7.07
C SER A 125 -24.77 -2.77 6.06
N GLY A 126 -23.87 -3.23 5.18
CA GLY A 126 -24.14 -4.31 4.23
C GLY A 126 -24.76 -3.88 2.90
N GLN A 127 -24.85 -2.58 2.60
CA GLN A 127 -25.35 -2.13 1.29
C GLN A 127 -24.29 -2.38 0.19
N ARG A 128 -24.58 -3.33 -0.69
CA ARG A 128 -23.72 -3.69 -1.83
C ARG A 128 -24.26 -3.03 -3.11
N GLY A 129 -23.58 -1.99 -3.60
CA GLY A 129 -23.91 -1.27 -4.83
C GLY A 129 -22.70 -0.54 -5.42
N ARG A 130 -22.85 0.29 -6.46
CA ARG A 130 -21.71 1.01 -7.09
C ARG A 130 -20.91 1.86 -6.08
N PHE A 131 -21.58 2.36 -5.04
CA PHE A 131 -21.01 3.10 -3.93
C PHE A 131 -20.16 2.22 -2.99
N ALA A 132 -20.50 0.94 -2.87
CA ALA A 132 -19.77 -0.05 -2.07
C ALA A 132 -18.34 -0.27 -2.59
N ILE A 133 -18.15 -0.25 -3.91
CA ILE A 133 -16.82 -0.44 -4.52
C ILE A 133 -15.87 0.67 -4.07
N LYS A 134 -16.32 1.93 -4.09
CA LYS A 134 -15.47 3.07 -3.69
C LYS A 134 -15.15 3.02 -2.20
N ALA A 135 -16.13 2.66 -1.36
CA ALA A 135 -15.90 2.46 0.07
C ALA A 135 -14.88 1.34 0.33
N ALA A 136 -14.98 0.21 -0.36
CA ALA A 136 -14.05 -0.90 -0.24
C ALA A 136 -12.60 -0.50 -0.54
N TYR A 137 -12.35 0.35 -1.55
CA TYR A 137 -11.00 0.87 -1.81
C TYR A 137 -10.46 1.72 -0.65
N ILE A 138 -11.29 2.59 -0.08
CA ILE A 138 -10.88 3.50 1.00
C ILE A 138 -10.60 2.71 2.28
N ILE A 139 -11.49 1.79 2.63
CA ILE A 139 -11.34 0.93 3.81
C ILE A 139 -10.11 0.03 3.64
N ARG A 140 -9.92 -0.54 2.45
CA ARG A 140 -8.72 -1.31 2.11
C ARG A 140 -7.44 -0.49 2.28
N ASP A 141 -7.44 0.78 1.88
CA ASP A 141 -6.26 1.65 2.03
C ASP A 141 -5.91 1.84 3.51
N THR A 142 -6.91 1.95 4.38
CA THR A 142 -6.72 1.96 5.83
C THR A 142 -6.19 0.61 6.34
N VAL A 143 -6.79 -0.52 5.96
CA VAL A 143 -6.34 -1.88 6.34
C VAL A 143 -4.87 -2.11 6.00
N LYS A 144 -4.40 -1.66 4.83
CA LYS A 144 -2.99 -1.83 4.46
C LYS A 144 -2.06 -1.14 5.46
N ALA A 145 -2.42 0.06 5.90
CA ALA A 145 -1.61 0.85 6.80
C ALA A 145 -1.69 0.34 8.24
N ILE A 146 -2.89 0.21 8.81
CA ILE A 146 -3.05 -0.06 10.25
C ILE A 146 -3.36 -1.52 10.59
N GLY A 147 -3.58 -2.36 9.58
CA GLY A 147 -3.92 -3.76 9.79
C GLY A 147 -5.35 -3.99 10.30
N THR A 148 -5.55 -5.17 10.87
CA THR A 148 -6.75 -5.65 11.58
C THR A 148 -6.27 -6.53 12.75
N GLU A 149 -7.16 -7.15 13.52
CA GLU A 149 -6.75 -8.12 14.55
C GLU A 149 -5.87 -9.27 13.99
N THR A 150 -6.13 -9.70 12.75
CA THR A 150 -5.44 -10.81 12.10
C THR A 150 -4.39 -10.38 11.08
N ILE A 151 -4.33 -9.09 10.72
CA ILE A 151 -3.41 -8.55 9.73
C ILE A 151 -2.51 -7.53 10.44
N SER A 152 -1.21 -7.79 10.50
CA SER A 152 -0.28 -6.86 11.15
C SER A 152 -0.22 -5.49 10.43
N PRO A 153 -0.05 -4.38 11.18
CA PRO A 153 0.08 -3.04 10.61
C PRO A 153 1.37 -2.89 9.80
N ALA A 154 1.38 -1.90 8.90
CA ALA A 154 2.60 -1.45 8.26
C ALA A 154 3.52 -0.74 9.26
N THR A 155 4.83 -0.90 9.06
CA THR A 155 5.88 -0.30 9.87
C THR A 155 6.62 0.82 9.15
N PHE A 156 6.41 0.93 7.84
CA PHE A 156 6.98 1.96 6.97
C PHE A 156 6.17 2.07 5.68
N GLY A 157 6.22 3.22 5.00
CA GLY A 157 5.65 3.38 3.66
C GLY A 157 6.57 4.06 2.67
N ILE A 158 6.64 3.53 1.46
CA ILE A 158 7.37 4.09 0.33
C ILE A 158 6.35 4.39 -0.76
N PHE A 159 6.24 5.67 -1.12
CA PHE A 159 5.20 6.16 -2.02
C PHE A 159 5.76 6.74 -3.32
N TYR A 160 5.03 6.50 -4.42
CA TYR A 160 5.10 7.31 -5.64
C TYR A 160 3.90 8.25 -5.71
N ASP A 161 4.15 9.55 -5.62
CA ASP A 161 3.12 10.60 -5.53
C ASP A 161 3.21 11.60 -6.70
N ASP A 162 2.22 12.48 -6.81
CA ASP A 162 2.31 13.65 -7.69
C ASP A 162 2.95 14.80 -6.92
N LEU A 163 4.21 15.13 -7.20
CA LEU A 163 4.92 16.18 -6.46
C LEU A 163 4.33 17.58 -6.68
N ASN A 164 3.56 17.79 -7.75
CA ASN A 164 2.88 19.07 -7.99
C ASN A 164 1.58 19.15 -7.18
N ASN A 165 0.97 18.02 -6.86
CA ASN A 165 -0.26 17.93 -6.09
C ASN A 165 -0.22 16.74 -5.10
N PRO A 166 0.68 16.81 -4.10
CA PRO A 166 0.97 15.68 -3.24
C PRO A 166 -0.20 15.35 -2.31
N MET A 167 -0.20 14.13 -1.78
CA MET A 167 -1.18 13.63 -0.84
C MET A 167 -2.65 13.78 -1.32
N SER A 168 -2.85 13.67 -2.63
CA SER A 168 -4.18 13.69 -3.25
C SER A 168 -4.70 12.29 -3.61
N GLY A 169 -6.02 12.11 -3.70
CA GLY A 169 -6.64 10.84 -4.11
C GLY A 169 -6.42 9.69 -3.12
N GLY A 170 -6.48 8.43 -3.60
CA GLY A 170 -6.33 7.23 -2.76
C GLY A 170 -4.93 7.06 -2.15
N THR A 171 -3.89 7.37 -2.92
CA THR A 171 -2.50 7.42 -2.42
C THR A 171 -2.39 8.42 -1.26
N GLY A 172 -2.96 9.61 -1.44
CA GLY A 172 -2.97 10.64 -0.39
C GLY A 172 -3.75 10.24 0.86
N HIS A 173 -4.87 9.54 0.69
CA HIS A 173 -5.59 8.93 1.80
C HIS A 173 -4.69 7.98 2.60
N THR A 174 -4.01 7.05 1.93
CA THR A 174 -3.10 6.10 2.60
C THR A 174 -1.95 6.81 3.32
N MET A 175 -1.31 7.80 2.68
CA MET A 175 -0.25 8.61 3.31
C MET A 175 -0.76 9.36 4.55
N GLN A 176 -2.00 9.86 4.52
CA GLN A 176 -2.63 10.53 5.66
C GLN A 176 -2.89 9.55 6.81
N ILE A 177 -3.37 8.33 6.53
CA ILE A 177 -3.52 7.27 7.53
C ILE A 177 -2.16 6.94 8.15
N CYS A 178 -1.11 6.76 7.35
CA CYS A 178 0.23 6.52 7.87
C CYS A 178 0.68 7.64 8.82
N LYS A 179 0.49 8.90 8.44
CA LYS A 179 0.84 10.05 9.28
C LYS A 179 0.05 10.09 10.59
N GLN A 180 -1.24 9.75 10.57
CA GLN A 180 -2.10 9.73 11.76
C GLN A 180 -1.70 8.64 12.75
N ASN A 181 -1.11 7.54 12.27
CA ASN A 181 -0.69 6.39 13.07
C ASN A 181 0.84 6.34 13.26
N GLU A 182 1.53 7.45 13.03
CA GLU A 182 2.99 7.58 13.22
C GLU A 182 3.81 6.56 12.42
N ILE A 183 3.26 6.05 11.31
CA ILE A 183 3.97 5.18 10.38
C ILE A 183 4.87 6.07 9.52
N PRO A 184 6.20 5.94 9.61
CA PRO A 184 7.13 6.74 8.82
C PRO A 184 6.95 6.47 7.33
N ILE A 185 6.99 7.53 6.53
CA ILE A 185 6.87 7.46 5.07
C ILE A 185 7.97 8.23 4.36
N ILE A 186 8.28 7.81 3.14
CA ILE A 186 9.12 8.54 2.19
C ILE A 186 8.47 8.55 0.80
N ASP A 187 8.89 9.51 -0.03
CA ASP A 187 8.47 9.65 -1.43
C ASP A 187 9.66 9.60 -2.39
N GLN A 188 9.40 9.82 -3.68
CA GLN A 188 10.42 9.76 -4.73
C GLN A 188 11.57 10.77 -4.56
N ASN A 189 11.42 11.84 -3.78
CA ASN A 189 12.54 12.75 -3.48
C ASN A 189 13.63 12.09 -2.63
N VAL A 190 13.30 10.97 -1.97
CA VAL A 190 14.21 10.18 -1.14
C VAL A 190 14.62 8.92 -1.87
N TRP A 191 13.67 8.05 -2.22
CA TRP A 191 14.01 6.70 -2.66
C TRP A 191 14.62 6.65 -4.06
N MET A 192 14.39 7.65 -4.93
CA MET A 192 15.05 7.66 -6.26
C MET A 192 16.57 7.78 -6.13
N LYS A 193 17.06 8.49 -5.10
CA LYS A 193 18.50 8.61 -4.83
C LYS A 193 19.16 7.28 -4.44
N TRP A 194 18.36 6.31 -3.99
CA TRP A 194 18.85 4.95 -3.70
C TRP A 194 19.18 4.19 -4.99
N LEU A 195 18.61 4.60 -6.13
CA LEU A 195 18.88 4.00 -7.44
C LEU A 195 20.16 4.56 -8.08
N ASP A 196 20.52 5.80 -7.75
CA ASP A 196 21.74 6.45 -8.27
C ASP A 196 23.03 5.92 -7.64
N THR A 197 22.91 5.15 -6.55
CA THR A 197 24.02 4.67 -5.72
C THR A 197 24.38 3.20 -5.95
N ASN A 198 23.80 2.56 -6.96
CA ASN A 198 24.06 1.15 -7.34
C ASN A 198 24.69 1.01 -8.73
#